data_AF-A0A2J6SPX5-F1
#
_entry.id   AF-A0A2J6SPX5-F1
#
_cell.length_a   1.000
_cell.length_b   1.000
_cell.length_c   1.000
_cell.angle_alpha   90.00
_cell.angle_beta   90.00
_cell.angle_gamma   90.00
#
_symmetry.space_group_name_H-M   'P 1'
#
loop_
_entity.id
_entity.type
_entity.pdbx_description
1 polymer ?
#
loop_
_entity_poly.entity_id
_entity_poly.type
_entity_poly.pdbx_seq_one_letter_code
_entity_poly.pdbx_strand_id
1 'polypeptide(L)'
;MAGRINYQTASYQCIRPGELWQCNWLEETGTICSLVYDIPNKKISTLLAFSQGHWERPQEAHGDKRNPADFERWRGLAKIGKQTDRFMLNEQADILEAFKGKGDLVPIDPEAETI
;
A
#
# COMPACT_ATOMS: atom_id res chain seq x y z
N MET A 1 -3.76 2.20 -9.15
CA MET A 1 -2.81 2.01 -10.27
C MET A 1 -2.93 0.59 -10.79
N ALA A 2 -3.80 0.36 -11.77
CA ALA A 2 -3.96 -0.97 -12.36
C ALA A 2 -2.65 -1.41 -13.01
N GLY A 3 -2.17 -2.63 -12.69
CA GLY A 3 -0.89 -3.15 -13.20
C GLY A 3 0.28 -3.12 -12.21
N ARG A 4 0.07 -2.73 -10.94
CA ARG A 4 1.05 -2.87 -9.85
C ARG A 4 0.69 -4.07 -8.96
N ILE A 5 1.64 -4.99 -8.76
CA ILE A 5 1.53 -6.16 -7.89
C ILE A 5 2.60 -6.06 -6.81
N ASN A 6 2.19 -6.03 -5.54
CA ASN A 6 3.10 -5.77 -4.41
C ASN A 6 2.95 -6.84 -3.30
N TYR A 7 3.95 -6.97 -2.44
CA TYR A 7 3.91 -7.65 -1.14
C TYR A 7 4.59 -6.75 -0.11
N GLN A 8 4.11 -6.74 1.12
CA GLN A 8 4.53 -5.70 2.06
C GLN A 8 4.43 -6.13 3.52
N THR A 9 5.44 -5.74 4.29
CA THR A 9 5.38 -5.74 5.75
C THR A 9 4.48 -4.60 6.19
N ALA A 10 3.40 -4.93 6.90
CA ALA A 10 2.44 -3.97 7.42
C ALA A 10 2.28 -4.13 8.94
N SER A 11 1.97 -3.02 9.60
CA SER A 11 1.57 -3.01 11.01
C SER A 11 0.06 -2.98 11.12
N TYR A 12 -0.47 -3.73 12.09
CA TYR A 12 -1.89 -3.82 12.35
C TYR A 12 -2.18 -3.37 13.77
N GLN A 13 -3.20 -2.53 13.93
CA GLN A 13 -3.67 -2.07 15.24
C GLN A 13 -5.17 -2.25 15.36
N CYS A 14 -5.59 -2.95 16.41
CA CYS A 14 -7.00 -3.00 16.77
C CYS A 14 -7.39 -1.65 17.38
N ILE A 15 -8.28 -0.90 16.72
CA ILE A 15 -8.82 0.36 17.23
C ILE A 15 -10.03 0.07 18.12
N ARG A 16 -10.94 -0.78 17.64
CA ARG A 16 -12.13 -1.22 18.38
C ARG A 16 -12.36 -2.72 18.10
N PRO A 17 -12.27 -3.59 19.12
CA PRO A 17 -12.41 -5.03 18.94
C PRO A 17 -13.67 -5.41 18.18
N GLY A 18 -13.52 -6.27 17.17
CA GLY A 18 -14.62 -6.74 16.33
C GLY A 18 -15.15 -5.73 15.31
N GLU A 19 -14.70 -4.47 15.33
CA GLU A 19 -15.31 -3.41 14.52
C GLU A 19 -14.32 -2.63 13.67
N LEU A 20 -13.25 -2.10 14.26
CA LEU A 20 -12.32 -1.20 13.59
C LEU A 20 -10.87 -1.69 13.71
N TRP A 21 -10.22 -1.82 12.57
CA TRP A 21 -8.80 -2.17 12.48
C TRP A 21 -8.06 -1.15 11.63
N GLN A 22 -6.84 -0.84 12.02
CA GLN A 22 -5.91 -0.06 11.20
C GLN A 22 -4.85 -0.97 10.60
N CYS A 23 -4.51 -0.73 9.35
CA CYS A 23 -3.36 -1.34 8.67
C CYS A 23 -2.51 -0.21 8.07
N ASN A 24 -1.22 -0.19 8.40
CA ASN A 24 -0.30 0.86 7.98
C ASN A 24 1.02 0.28 7.46
N TRP A 25 1.57 0.86 6.39
CA TRP A 25 2.87 0.50 5.86
C TRP A 25 3.56 1.66 5.14
N LEU A 26 4.87 1.51 4.95
CA LEU A 26 5.69 2.35 4.08
C LEU A 26 6.05 1.51 2.85
N GLU A 27 5.82 2.05 1.67
CA GLU A 27 6.30 1.51 0.42
C GLU A 27 7.67 2.07 0.05
N GLU A 28 8.32 1.39 -0.88
CA GLU A 28 9.69 1.56 -1.35
C GLU A 28 9.77 2.64 -2.43
N THR A 29 8.60 2.97 -2.99
CA THR A 29 8.35 4.25 -3.67
C THR A 29 8.44 5.43 -2.72
N GLY A 30 8.55 5.18 -1.42
CA GLY A 30 8.49 6.15 -0.35
C GLY A 30 7.07 6.46 0.10
N THR A 31 6.02 5.90 -0.51
CA THR A 31 4.62 6.22 -0.19
C THR A 31 4.19 5.67 1.16
N ILE A 32 3.50 6.49 1.95
CA ILE A 32 2.93 6.05 3.23
C ILE A 32 1.48 5.66 2.99
N CYS A 33 1.11 4.46 3.40
CA CYS A 33 -0.25 3.97 3.31
C CYS A 33 -0.80 3.76 4.72
N SER A 34 -1.94 4.38 5.00
CA SER A 34 -2.74 4.12 6.19
C SER A 34 -4.17 3.84 5.77
N LEU A 35 -4.73 2.74 6.26
CA LEU A 35 -6.14 2.44 6.06
C LEU A 35 -6.80 1.99 7.35
N VAL A 36 -8.08 2.35 7.49
CA VAL A 36 -8.99 1.86 8.51
C VAL A 36 -10.01 0.96 7.85
N TYR A 37 -10.10 -0.27 8.32
CA TYR A 37 -11.13 -1.22 7.97
C TYR A 37 -12.29 -1.09 8.97
N ASP A 38 -13.41 -0.55 8.49
CA ASP A 38 -14.67 -0.47 9.20
C ASP A 38 -15.56 -1.67 8.82
N ILE A 39 -15.55 -2.68 9.69
CA ILE A 39 -16.26 -3.95 9.47
C ILE A 39 -17.78 -3.74 9.48
N PRO A 40 -18.39 -3.06 10.49
CA PRO A 40 -19.84 -2.88 10.55
C PRO A 40 -20.39 -2.11 9.36
N ASN A 41 -19.71 -1.04 8.93
CA ASN A 41 -20.19 -0.18 7.84
C ASN A 41 -19.73 -0.65 6.46
N LYS A 42 -18.95 -1.73 6.36
CA LYS A 42 -18.38 -2.23 5.10
C LYS A 42 -17.62 -1.13 4.34
N LYS A 43 -16.75 -0.39 5.03
CA LYS A 43 -15.97 0.69 4.44
C LYS A 43 -14.48 0.55 4.70
N ILE A 44 -13.70 1.00 3.74
CA ILE A 44 -12.29 1.33 3.93
C ILE A 44 -12.16 2.85 3.90
N SER A 45 -11.46 3.42 4.87
CA SER A 45 -11.04 4.83 4.86
C SER A 45 -9.53 4.91 4.80
N THR A 46 -8.98 5.71 3.90
CA THR A 46 -7.52 5.78 3.71
C THR A 46 -6.98 7.18 3.88
N LEU A 47 -5.76 7.27 4.41
CA LEU A 47 -4.83 8.34 4.10
C LEU A 47 -3.64 7.74 3.37
N LEU A 48 -3.46 8.15 2.11
CA LEU A 48 -2.28 7.83 1.32
C LEU A 48 -1.43 9.09 1.16
N ALA A 49 -0.15 9.00 1.50
CA ALA A 49 0.81 10.08 1.31
C ALA A 49 1.82 9.69 0.23
N PHE A 50 1.44 9.91 -1.03
CA PHE A 50 2.28 9.60 -2.18
C PHE A 50 3.56 10.44 -2.12
N SER A 51 4.72 9.81 -2.31
CA SER A 51 5.95 10.56 -2.57
C SER A 51 5.82 11.35 -3.88
N GLN A 52 6.58 12.43 -4.04
CA GLN A 52 6.55 13.22 -5.26
C GLN A 52 6.84 12.34 -6.50
N GLY A 53 7.88 11.51 -6.43
CA GLY A 53 8.22 10.58 -7.51
C GLY A 53 7.08 9.64 -7.87
N HIS A 54 6.41 9.06 -6.86
CA HIS A 54 5.29 8.14 -7.12
C HIS A 54 4.08 8.88 -7.72
N TRP A 55 3.77 10.08 -7.23
CA TRP A 55 2.63 10.87 -7.70
C TRP A 55 2.81 11.39 -9.13
N GLU A 56 4.00 11.92 -9.43
CA GLU A 56 4.28 12.54 -10.74
C GLU A 56 4.64 11.50 -11.82
N ARG A 57 5.10 10.31 -11.42
CA ARG A 57 5.52 9.23 -12.34
C ARG A 57 4.83 7.89 -12.03
N PRO A 58 3.48 7.83 -12.02
CA PRO A 58 2.75 6.66 -11.58
C PRO A 58 2.98 5.42 -12.46
N GLN A 59 3.28 5.61 -13.75
CA GLN A 59 3.55 4.50 -14.67
C GLN A 59 4.85 3.75 -14.30
N GLU A 60 5.84 4.44 -13.76
CA GLU A 60 7.09 3.81 -13.30
C GLU A 60 6.86 2.92 -12.08
N ALA A 61 5.75 3.11 -11.36
CA ALA A 61 5.36 2.29 -10.21
C ALA A 61 4.54 1.04 -10.59
N HIS A 62 4.30 0.79 -11.88
CA HIS A 62 3.71 -0.48 -12.36
C HIS A 62 4.75 -1.62 -12.34
N GLY A 63 4.27 -2.86 -12.48
CA GLY A 63 5.10 -4.08 -12.46
C GLY A 63 4.83 -4.98 -11.26
N ASP A 64 5.71 -5.96 -11.05
CA ASP A 64 5.66 -6.88 -9.90
C ASP A 64 6.91 -6.68 -9.04
N LYS A 65 6.75 -6.43 -7.74
CA LYS A 65 7.88 -6.28 -6.81
C LYS A 65 8.86 -7.45 -6.84
N ARG A 66 8.38 -8.65 -7.15
CA ARG A 66 9.23 -9.85 -7.24
C ARG A 66 10.23 -9.78 -8.40
N ASN A 67 10.01 -8.89 -9.37
CA ASN A 67 10.96 -8.57 -10.41
C ASN A 67 11.99 -7.55 -9.88
N PRO A 68 13.29 -7.90 -9.79
CA PRO A 68 14.31 -7.00 -9.25
C PRO A 68 14.38 -5.65 -9.98
N ALA A 69 14.13 -5.62 -11.30
CA ALA A 69 14.17 -4.38 -12.08
C ALA A 69 13.01 -3.43 -11.76
N ASP A 70 11.83 -3.99 -11.44
CA ASP A 70 10.68 -3.19 -11.01
C ASP A 70 10.91 -2.66 -9.60
N PHE A 71 11.43 -3.51 -8.72
CA PHE A 71 11.71 -3.14 -7.33
C PHE A 71 12.75 -2.01 -7.23
N GLU A 72 13.87 -2.12 -7.95
CA GLU A 72 14.89 -1.06 -8.00
C GLU A 72 14.36 0.24 -8.61
N ARG A 73 13.52 0.15 -9.64
CA ARG A 73 12.87 1.32 -10.22
C ARG A 73 11.98 2.02 -9.20
N TRP A 74 11.22 1.26 -8.40
CA TRP A 74 10.37 1.82 -7.34
C TRP A 74 11.18 2.52 -6.25
N ARG A 75 12.30 1.94 -5.82
CA ARG A 75 13.26 2.60 -4.92
C ARG A 75 13.81 3.91 -5.49
N GLY A 76 13.97 3.98 -6.81
CA GLY A 76 14.32 5.19 -7.52
C GLY A 76 13.29 6.33 -7.31
N LEU A 77 12.00 6.00 -7.29
CA LEU A 77 10.93 6.98 -7.09
C LEU A 77 10.97 7.64 -5.70
N ALA A 78 11.38 6.91 -4.66
CA ALA A 78 11.52 7.46 -3.30
C ALA A 78 12.58 8.56 -3.18
N LYS A 79 13.51 8.64 -4.14
CA LYS A 79 14.61 9.62 -4.16
C LYS A 79 14.18 10.96 -4.76
N ILE A 80 12.97 11.06 -5.31
CA ILE A 80 12.43 12.28 -5.92
C ILE A 80 11.59 13.04 -4.90
N GLY A 81 12.01 14.27 -4.60
CA GLY A 81 11.37 15.16 -3.63
C GLY A 81 11.82 14.91 -2.19
N LYS A 82 11.13 15.55 -1.24
CA LYS A 82 11.31 15.36 0.21
C LYS A 82 9.97 15.07 0.89
N GLN A 83 10.01 14.80 2.20
CA GLN A 83 8.84 14.40 2.98
C GLN A 83 7.67 15.41 2.94
N THR A 84 7.97 16.70 2.79
CA THR A 84 6.95 17.76 2.72
C THR A 84 6.30 17.89 1.35
N ASP A 85 6.85 17.25 0.32
CA ASP A 85 6.36 17.36 -1.07
C ASP A 85 5.32 16.28 -1.39
N ARG A 86 4.91 15.50 -0.37
CA ARG A 86 3.97 14.41 -0.54
C ARG A 86 2.60 14.92 -0.94
N PHE A 87 1.98 14.21 -1.87
CA PHE A 87 0.57 14.40 -2.18
C PHE A 87 -0.28 13.55 -1.23
N MET A 88 -1.10 14.22 -0.43
CA MET A 88 -2.00 13.59 0.53
C MET A 88 -3.35 13.31 -0.12
N LEU A 89 -3.73 12.04 -0.22
CA LEU A 89 -5.01 11.60 -0.76
C LEU A 89 -5.82 10.95 0.36
N ASN A 90 -7.01 11.50 0.60
CA ASN A 90 -7.95 11.06 1.61
C ASN A 90 -9.22 10.61 0.91
N GLU A 91 -9.47 9.30 0.91
CA GLU A 91 -10.59 8.71 0.19
C GLU A 91 -11.25 7.60 1.01
N GLN A 92 -12.50 7.32 0.65
CA GLN A 92 -13.25 6.18 1.18
C GLN A 92 -13.71 5.27 0.05
N ALA A 93 -13.82 3.98 0.36
CA ALA A 93 -14.34 2.98 -0.55
C ALA A 93 -15.34 2.07 0.17
N ASP A 94 -16.36 1.62 -0.58
CA ASP A 94 -17.29 0.59 -0.14
C ASP A 94 -16.69 -0.80 -0.38
N ILE A 95 -16.84 -1.67 0.62
CA ILE A 95 -16.45 -3.08 0.53
C ILE A 95 -17.59 -3.84 -0.12
N LEU A 96 -17.39 -4.21 -1.39
CA LEU A 96 -18.37 -4.98 -2.15
C LEU A 96 -18.42 -6.45 -1.71
N GLU A 97 -17.24 -7.04 -1.46
CA GLU A 97 -17.11 -8.45 -1.12
C GLU A 97 -16.04 -8.65 -0.04
N ALA A 98 -16.25 -9.63 0.83
CA ALA A 98 -15.31 -10.02 1.88
C ALA A 98 -15.21 -11.55 1.93
N PHE A 99 -13.99 -12.06 1.77
CA PHE A 99 -13.70 -13.48 1.72
C PHE A 99 -12.69 -13.87 2.82
N LYS A 100 -12.65 -15.17 3.15
CA LYS A 100 -11.67 -15.73 4.08
C LYS A 100 -10.81 -16.76 3.36
N GLY A 101 -9.50 -16.61 3.48
CA GLY A 101 -8.51 -17.52 2.89
C GLY A 101 -7.50 -16.76 2.03
N LYS A 102 -6.61 -17.52 1.38
CA LYS A 102 -5.54 -16.94 0.54
C LYS A 102 -6.04 -16.38 -0.79
N GLY A 103 -7.21 -16.79 -1.28
CA GLY A 103 -7.67 -16.46 -2.63
C GLY A 103 -6.60 -16.77 -3.69
N ASP A 104 -6.33 -15.80 -4.55
CA ASP A 104 -5.32 -15.87 -5.61
C ASP A 104 -3.94 -15.30 -5.18
N LEU A 105 -3.71 -15.11 -3.88
CA LEU A 105 -2.44 -14.60 -3.38
C LEU A 105 -1.30 -15.57 -3.71
N VAL A 106 -0.26 -15.03 -4.35
CA VAL A 106 0.98 -15.76 -4.66
C VAL A 106 1.85 -15.80 -3.40
N PRO A 107 2.40 -16.98 -3.01
CA PRO A 107 3.32 -17.09 -1.90
C PRO A 107 4.52 -16.13 -2.01
N ILE A 108 5.09 -15.78 -0.86
CA ILE A 108 6.30 -14.99 -0.77
C ILE A 108 7.25 -15.66 0.22
N ASP A 109 8.55 -15.51 -0.01
CA ASP A 109 9.57 -15.91 0.95
C ASP A 109 9.40 -15.07 2.24
N PRO A 110 9.31 -15.69 3.44
CA PRO A 110 9.22 -14.95 4.69
C PRO A 110 10.35 -13.93 4.90
N GLU A 111 11.52 -14.16 4.30
CA GLU A 111 12.69 -13.27 4.39
C GLU A 111 12.78 -12.29 3.20
N ALA A 112 11.77 -12.24 2.34
CA ALA A 112 11.76 -11.31 1.21
C ALA A 112 11.78 -9.85 1.69
N GLU A 113 12.71 -9.07 1.14
CA GLU A 113 12.85 -7.67 1.46
C GLU A 113 11.62 -6.88 1.02
N THR A 114 11.14 -5.99 1.90
CA THR A 114 9.96 -5.18 1.64
C THR A 114 10.23 -3.70 1.43
N ILE A 115 11.44 -3.18 1.70
CA ILE A 115 11.84 -1.78 1.50
C ILE A 115 13.15 -1.70 0.75
#